data_AF-A0AAW6VBL4-F1
#
_entry.id   AF-A0AAW6VBL4-F1
#
_cell.length_a   1.000
_cell.length_b   1.000
_cell.length_c   1.000
_cell.angle_alpha   90.00
_cell.angle_beta   90.00
_cell.angle_gamma   90.00
#
_symmetry.space_group_name_H-M   'P 1'
#
loop_
_entity.id
_entity.type
_entity.pdbx_description
1 polymer ?
#
loop_
_entity_poly.entity_id
_entity_poly.type
_entity_poly.pdbx_seq_one_letter_code
_entity_poly.pdbx_strand_id
1 'polypeptide(L)'
;MTDETTGYVYILEVSDIDLPVCKIGMTTRDPTSRCDEINKSSTGDFIWAISHSIFVSDCKKLERLIHDKLSPLRQKRREFFNLRADDAYRAVMSIFESQDEIKMMIELESKSLSIINPDHKVKKNNRYLSKHGSDEYAEILQSFCEVLGVKGRAFGQLNKPFFGMSDGNEGVQWNISVCTQSNNIRMGVNLEGIKYKDWPIAKLIKSELAVPGLLSVIQKLDSEDEINMTFYRDAWQVVSRPEIREKYIGGKEFNLNELTHGEWERILNEALNCLDKERDYKGRNMQDVTMVNKNGSVLVRTMPVSPHLTIWSPLIINDNIDDAIRNKFNQLIHIHRWMMQLS
;
A
#
# COMPACT_ATOMS: atom_id res chain seq x y z
N MET A 1 26.51 -26.31 17.13
CA MET A 1 25.14 -26.60 17.56
C MET A 1 24.40 -25.28 17.51
N THR A 2 23.52 -25.10 16.53
CA THR A 2 22.64 -23.93 16.46
C THR A 2 21.50 -24.17 17.44
N ASP A 3 21.33 -23.26 18.40
CA ASP A 3 20.40 -23.39 19.52
C ASP A 3 18.95 -23.28 19.00
N GLU A 4 18.30 -24.42 18.78
CA GLU A 4 16.91 -24.49 18.33
C GLU A 4 15.99 -23.84 19.37
N THR A 5 15.29 -22.77 18.99
CA THR A 5 14.45 -22.01 19.94
C THR A 5 13.01 -22.49 19.86
N THR A 6 12.69 -23.55 20.59
CA THR A 6 11.33 -24.09 20.66
C THR A 6 10.35 -23.04 21.21
N GLY A 7 9.21 -22.87 20.54
CA GLY A 7 8.22 -21.89 20.95
C GLY A 7 7.08 -21.76 19.96
N TYR A 8 6.31 -20.68 20.10
CA TYR A 8 5.18 -20.36 19.26
C TYR A 8 5.52 -19.28 18.25
N VAL A 9 5.01 -19.42 17.04
CA VAL A 9 4.73 -18.29 16.14
C VAL A 9 3.25 -17.98 16.27
N TYR A 10 2.91 -16.73 16.58
CA TYR A 10 1.55 -16.29 16.81
C TYR A 10 1.14 -15.19 15.83
N ILE A 11 -0.17 -15.13 15.60
CA ILE A 11 -0.83 -14.12 14.78
C ILE A 11 -1.86 -13.42 15.67
N LEU A 12 -1.68 -12.11 15.85
CA LEU A 12 -2.64 -11.27 16.55
C LEU A 12 -3.50 -10.51 15.55
N GLU A 13 -4.77 -10.36 15.88
CA GLU A 13 -5.71 -9.48 15.18
C GLU A 13 -6.11 -8.29 16.06
N VAL A 14 -6.62 -7.24 15.42
CA VAL A 14 -7.17 -6.08 16.12
C VAL A 14 -8.55 -6.45 16.67
N SER A 15 -8.73 -6.41 17.99
CA SER A 15 -9.95 -6.90 18.64
C SER A 15 -11.10 -5.89 18.65
N ASP A 16 -10.80 -4.60 18.53
CA ASP A 16 -11.74 -3.49 18.75
C ASP A 16 -12.22 -2.83 17.45
N ILE A 17 -11.56 -3.09 16.31
CA ILE A 17 -11.87 -2.48 15.01
C ILE A 17 -11.58 -3.50 13.89
N ASP A 18 -12.51 -3.67 12.93
CA ASP A 18 -12.27 -4.48 11.72
C ASP A 18 -11.27 -3.77 10.80
N LEU A 19 -10.01 -4.20 10.86
CA LEU A 19 -8.91 -3.73 10.03
C LEU A 19 -8.20 -4.92 9.37
N PRO A 20 -7.79 -4.81 8.09
CA PRO A 20 -7.03 -5.86 7.41
C PRO A 20 -5.55 -5.81 7.84
N VAL A 21 -5.33 -5.91 9.15
CA VAL A 21 -4.02 -5.82 9.80
C VAL A 21 -3.91 -6.91 10.84
N CYS A 22 -2.75 -7.57 10.86
CA CYS A 22 -2.37 -8.49 11.90
C CYS A 22 -0.94 -8.22 12.34
N LYS A 23 -0.59 -8.76 13.51
CA LYS A 23 0.78 -8.83 14.00
C LYS A 23 1.25 -10.28 13.96
N ILE A 24 2.36 -10.56 13.31
CA ILE A 24 2.98 -11.89 13.33
C ILE A 24 4.26 -11.79 14.17
N GLY A 25 4.35 -12.56 15.24
CA GLY A 25 5.51 -12.57 16.12
C GLY A 25 5.77 -13.95 16.70
N MET A 26 6.76 -14.03 17.59
CA MET A 26 7.11 -15.28 18.26
C MET A 26 7.27 -15.11 19.77
N THR A 27 7.11 -16.21 20.49
CA THR A 27 7.36 -16.30 21.93
C THR A 27 7.77 -17.72 22.31
N THR A 28 8.70 -17.86 23.24
CA THR A 28 9.02 -19.14 23.90
C THR A 28 8.10 -19.44 25.08
N ARG A 29 7.19 -18.52 25.40
CA ARG A 29 6.16 -18.61 26.44
C ARG A 29 4.77 -18.75 25.80
N ASP A 30 3.73 -18.89 26.62
CA ASP A 30 2.35 -18.88 26.17
C ASP A 30 1.99 -17.61 25.34
N PRO A 31 1.41 -17.77 24.13
CA PRO A 31 0.99 -16.66 23.27
C PRO A 31 -0.02 -15.71 23.91
N THR A 32 -0.95 -16.23 24.72
CA THR A 32 -1.98 -15.41 25.39
C THR A 32 -1.34 -14.43 26.36
N SER A 33 -0.43 -14.92 27.20
CA SER A 33 0.34 -14.13 28.14
C SER A 33 1.19 -13.07 27.43
N ARG A 34 1.76 -13.41 26.26
CA ARG A 34 2.51 -12.45 25.44
C ARG A 34 1.61 -11.37 24.84
N CYS A 35 0.40 -11.72 24.41
CA CYS A 35 -0.60 -10.77 23.93
C CYS A 35 -0.99 -9.76 25.02
N ASP A 36 -1.24 -10.23 26.25
CA ASP A 36 -1.55 -9.38 27.40
C ASP A 36 -0.44 -8.38 27.72
N GLU A 37 0.83 -8.80 27.64
CA GLU A 37 1.97 -7.90 27.81
C GLU A 37 2.04 -6.82 26.73
N ILE A 38 1.77 -7.18 25.47
CA ILE A 38 1.75 -6.23 24.35
C ILE A 38 0.65 -5.19 24.60
N ASN A 39 -0.53 -5.62 25.02
CA ASN A 39 -1.66 -4.72 25.32
C ASN A 39 -1.42 -3.83 26.55
N LYS A 40 -0.61 -4.28 27.53
CA LYS A 40 -0.20 -3.47 28.69
C LYS A 40 0.93 -2.48 28.38
N SER A 41 1.64 -2.67 27.27
CA SER A 41 2.73 -1.77 26.87
C SER A 41 2.17 -0.41 26.42
N SER A 42 2.87 0.68 26.75
CA SER A 42 2.47 2.07 26.44
C SER A 42 2.56 2.45 24.95
N THR A 43 2.64 1.47 24.05
CA THR A 43 2.79 1.61 22.59
C THR A 43 1.46 1.42 21.85
N GLY A 44 0.36 1.80 22.50
CA GLY A 44 -1.03 1.54 22.10
C GLY A 44 -1.45 2.13 20.76
N ASP A 45 -1.25 1.37 19.70
CA ASP A 45 -1.89 1.61 18.40
C ASP A 45 -3.21 0.85 18.27
N PHE A 46 -3.31 -0.36 18.85
CA PHE A 46 -4.47 -1.27 18.77
C PHE A 46 -4.57 -2.14 20.03
N ILE A 47 -5.78 -2.62 20.32
CA ILE A 47 -5.99 -3.72 21.27
C ILE A 47 -5.89 -5.02 20.48
N TRP A 48 -4.95 -5.88 20.85
CA TRP A 48 -4.68 -7.14 20.16
C TRP A 48 -5.41 -8.31 20.82
N ALA A 49 -5.86 -9.26 20.00
CA ALA A 49 -6.30 -10.58 20.43
C ALA A 49 -5.51 -11.66 19.69
N ILE A 50 -5.31 -12.82 20.34
CA ILE A 50 -4.76 -14.01 19.69
C ILE A 50 -5.80 -14.51 18.68
N SER A 51 -5.39 -14.59 17.43
CA SER A 51 -6.20 -15.19 16.37
C SER A 51 -5.74 -16.62 16.08
N HIS A 52 -4.43 -16.80 15.86
CA HIS A 52 -3.83 -18.12 15.58
C HIS A 52 -2.46 -18.25 16.25
N SER A 53 -2.02 -19.49 16.49
CA SER A 53 -0.66 -19.79 16.90
C SER A 53 -0.26 -21.20 16.50
N ILE A 54 1.02 -21.39 16.15
CA ILE A 54 1.62 -22.69 15.85
C ILE A 54 2.82 -22.93 16.75
N PHE A 55 2.91 -24.13 17.32
CA PHE A 55 4.02 -24.55 18.18
C PHE A 55 5.05 -25.33 17.36
N VAL A 56 6.31 -24.87 17.38
CA VAL A 56 7.35 -25.34 16.46
C VAL A 56 8.70 -25.51 17.15
N SER A 57 9.56 -26.34 16.56
CA SER A 57 10.89 -26.65 17.07
C SER A 57 11.85 -25.44 17.08
N ASP A 58 11.66 -24.48 16.18
CA ASP A 58 12.43 -23.22 16.12
C ASP A 58 11.55 -22.04 15.69
N CYS A 59 10.89 -21.40 16.67
CA CYS A 59 9.97 -20.30 16.41
C CYS A 59 10.69 -19.03 15.94
N LYS A 60 11.95 -18.84 16.34
CA LYS A 60 12.76 -17.67 15.96
C LYS A 60 13.15 -17.75 14.49
N LYS A 61 13.56 -18.93 14.02
CA LYS A 61 13.87 -19.14 12.62
C LYS A 61 12.63 -19.04 11.73
N LEU A 62 11.51 -19.63 12.17
CA LEU A 62 10.26 -19.58 11.43
C LEU A 62 9.71 -18.14 11.33
N GLU A 63 9.72 -17.39 12.42
CA GLU A 63 9.28 -15.99 12.42
C GLU A 63 10.10 -15.13 11.45
N ARG A 64 11.43 -15.30 11.46
CA ARG A 64 12.31 -14.62 10.51
C ARG A 64 11.98 -14.99 9.06
N LEU A 65 11.79 -16.27 8.76
CA LEU A 65 11.44 -16.74 7.42
C LEU A 65 10.10 -16.14 6.96
N ILE A 66 9.09 -16.12 7.83
CA ILE A 66 7.79 -15.51 7.55
C ILE A 66 7.94 -14.02 7.30
N HIS A 67 8.68 -13.32 8.15
CA HIS A 67 8.91 -11.88 8.03
C HIS A 67 9.64 -11.50 6.74
N ASP A 68 10.57 -12.34 6.30
CA ASP A 68 11.32 -12.15 5.06
C ASP A 68 10.40 -12.41 3.85
N LYS A 69 9.66 -13.53 3.82
CA LYS A 69 8.74 -13.88 2.71
C LYS A 69 7.55 -12.92 2.61
N LEU A 70 7.00 -12.48 3.75
CA LEU A 70 5.91 -11.51 3.81
C LEU A 70 6.40 -10.07 3.92
N SER A 71 7.69 -9.80 3.70
CA SER A 71 8.26 -8.45 3.75
C SER A 71 7.53 -7.41 2.87
N PRO A 72 6.98 -7.75 1.69
CA PRO A 72 6.20 -6.81 0.89
C PRO A 72 4.92 -6.32 1.59
N LEU A 73 4.33 -7.19 2.42
CA LEU A 73 3.11 -6.91 3.18
C LEU A 73 3.41 -6.38 4.58
N ARG A 74 4.68 -6.48 5.01
CA ARG A 74 5.16 -6.05 6.32
C ARG A 74 5.42 -4.56 6.36
N GLN A 75 5.00 -3.95 7.46
CA GLN A 75 5.26 -2.53 7.71
C GLN A 75 6.69 -2.27 8.15
N LYS A 76 7.28 -1.19 7.63
CA LYS A 76 8.65 -0.82 7.91
C LYS A 76 8.90 -0.66 9.41
N ARG A 77 9.91 -1.38 9.93
CA ARG A 77 10.32 -1.39 11.35
C ARG A 77 9.27 -1.94 12.33
N ARG A 78 8.24 -2.61 11.84
CA ARG A 78 7.19 -3.20 12.68
C ARG A 78 6.94 -4.64 12.31
N GLU A 79 6.34 -5.38 13.22
CA GLU A 79 5.89 -6.75 13.02
C GLU A 79 4.42 -6.79 12.57
N PHE A 80 3.97 -5.73 11.90
CA PHE A 80 2.59 -5.58 11.42
C PHE A 80 2.54 -5.89 9.95
N PHE A 81 1.47 -6.53 9.53
CA PHE A 81 1.26 -6.97 8.15
C PHE A 81 -0.11 -6.48 7.68
N ASN A 82 -0.19 -5.99 6.44
CA ASN A 82 -1.44 -5.55 5.82
C ASN A 82 -2.27 -6.76 5.34
N LEU A 83 -2.56 -7.67 6.28
CA LEU A 83 -3.33 -8.91 6.09
C LEU A 83 -4.33 -9.08 7.23
N ARG A 84 -5.50 -9.65 6.94
CA ARG A 84 -6.38 -10.20 7.98
C ARG A 84 -5.71 -11.42 8.61
N ALA A 85 -6.01 -11.71 9.87
CA ALA A 85 -5.33 -12.79 10.59
C ALA A 85 -5.54 -14.18 9.97
N ASP A 86 -6.73 -14.46 9.43
CA ASP A 86 -6.99 -15.72 8.70
C ASP A 86 -6.17 -15.85 7.41
N ASP A 87 -5.97 -14.74 6.70
CA ASP A 87 -5.17 -14.73 5.48
C ASP A 87 -3.68 -14.89 5.82
N ALA A 88 -3.23 -14.21 6.88
CA ALA A 88 -1.90 -14.38 7.44
C ALA A 88 -1.65 -15.82 7.91
N TYR A 89 -2.64 -16.47 8.54
CA TYR A 89 -2.51 -17.86 8.97
C TYR A 89 -2.32 -18.81 7.79
N ARG A 90 -3.09 -18.65 6.71
CA ARG A 90 -2.90 -19.43 5.48
C ARG A 90 -1.51 -19.23 4.89
N ALA A 91 -1.05 -17.98 4.80
CA ALA A 91 0.30 -17.67 4.31
C ALA A 91 1.39 -18.26 5.21
N VAL A 92 1.24 -18.19 6.54
CA VAL A 92 2.18 -18.77 7.51
C VAL A 92 2.25 -20.28 7.37
N MET A 93 1.12 -20.97 7.22
CA MET A 93 1.08 -22.42 7.02
C MET A 93 1.71 -22.82 5.68
N SER A 94 1.41 -22.10 4.60
CA SER A 94 2.04 -22.29 3.28
C SER A 94 3.57 -22.14 3.35
N ILE A 95 4.06 -21.11 4.03
CA ILE A 95 5.49 -20.90 4.26
C ILE A 95 6.10 -22.04 5.09
N PHE A 96 5.42 -22.46 6.15
CA PHE A 96 5.85 -23.55 7.01
C PHE A 96 5.91 -24.89 6.27
N GLU A 97 4.94 -25.19 5.40
CA GLU A 97 4.92 -26.41 4.59
C GLU A 97 5.99 -26.41 3.48
N SER A 98 6.45 -25.22 3.06
CA SER A 98 7.49 -25.05 2.03
C SER A 98 8.93 -25.24 2.52
N GLN A 99 9.13 -25.63 3.79
CA GLN A 99 10.43 -25.82 4.41
C GLN A 99 10.50 -27.15 5.16
N ASP A 100 11.68 -27.77 5.23
CA ASP A 100 11.88 -29.11 5.82
C ASP A 100 12.62 -29.11 7.17
N GLU A 101 13.07 -27.93 7.63
CA GLU A 101 14.00 -27.80 8.75
C GLU A 101 13.29 -27.68 10.11
N ILE A 102 12.14 -27.00 10.13
CA ILE A 102 11.35 -26.66 11.31
C ILE A 102 10.18 -27.61 11.39
N LYS A 103 9.98 -28.22 12.56
CA LYS A 103 8.94 -29.22 12.78
C LYS A 103 7.81 -28.66 13.63
N MET A 104 6.58 -29.03 13.30
CA MET A 104 5.43 -28.83 14.18
C MET A 104 5.61 -29.72 15.41
N MET A 105 5.41 -29.13 16.57
CA MET A 105 5.54 -29.80 17.86
C MET A 105 4.13 -30.10 18.38
N ILE A 106 3.90 -31.32 18.85
CA ILE A 106 2.64 -31.69 19.51
C ILE A 106 2.78 -31.33 20.98
N GLU A 107 1.89 -30.48 21.48
CA GLU A 107 1.80 -30.16 22.90
C GLU A 107 1.18 -31.38 23.62
N LEU A 108 2.01 -32.17 24.31
CA LEU A 108 1.56 -33.29 25.15
C LEU A 108 0.94 -32.74 26.45
N GLU A 109 -0.38 -32.49 26.41
CA GLU A 109 -1.39 -32.30 27.48
C GLU A 109 -1.12 -31.22 28.57
N SER A 110 -1.98 -30.26 28.91
CA SER A 110 -3.43 -30.37 29.18
C SER A 110 -4.03 -28.98 29.52
N LYS A 111 -5.03 -28.53 28.73
CA LYS A 111 -6.31 -28.00 29.23
C LYS A 111 -7.23 -27.75 28.04
N SER A 112 -8.25 -28.57 27.96
CA SER A 112 -9.48 -28.32 27.21
C SER A 112 -9.98 -26.89 27.46
N LEU A 113 -9.87 -26.02 26.46
CA LEU A 113 -10.71 -24.83 26.35
C LEU A 113 -11.83 -25.13 25.36
N SER A 114 -12.82 -25.85 25.86
CA SER A 114 -14.17 -25.82 25.32
C SER A 114 -14.79 -24.45 25.60
N ILE A 115 -14.75 -23.54 24.64
CA ILE A 115 -15.77 -22.49 24.48
C ILE A 115 -16.13 -22.42 23.00
N ILE A 116 -16.94 -23.38 22.57
CA ILE A 116 -17.85 -23.18 21.44
C ILE A 116 -18.97 -22.30 22.01
N ASN A 117 -19.00 -21.01 21.65
CA ASN A 117 -20.21 -20.22 21.77
C ASN A 117 -21.17 -20.66 20.65
N PRO A 118 -22.37 -21.20 20.95
CA PRO A 118 -23.25 -21.82 19.95
C PRO A 118 -24.09 -20.82 19.13
N ASP A 119 -23.78 -19.51 19.14
CA ASP A 119 -24.67 -18.49 18.56
C ASP A 119 -24.04 -17.59 17.48
N HIS A 120 -23.04 -18.08 16.75
CA HIS A 120 -22.71 -17.50 15.44
C HIS A 120 -23.37 -18.30 14.32
N LYS A 121 -24.53 -17.79 13.85
CA LYS A 121 -25.15 -18.22 12.60
C LYS A 121 -24.14 -18.10 11.46
N VAL A 122 -23.59 -19.23 11.03
CA VAL A 122 -22.85 -19.37 9.79
C VAL A 122 -23.80 -19.00 8.65
N LYS A 123 -23.69 -17.77 8.14
CA LYS A 123 -24.27 -17.43 6.85
C LYS A 123 -23.50 -18.18 5.78
N LYS A 124 -24.07 -19.31 5.34
CA LYS A 124 -23.70 -19.95 4.08
C LYS A 124 -23.91 -18.96 2.94
N ASN A 125 -22.84 -18.27 2.54
CA ASN A 125 -22.79 -17.63 1.24
C ASN A 125 -22.13 -18.59 0.27
N ASN A 126 -22.96 -19.39 -0.39
CA ASN A 126 -22.65 -19.89 -1.72
C ASN A 126 -22.42 -18.68 -2.62
N ARG A 127 -21.19 -18.47 -3.07
CA ARG A 127 -20.89 -17.72 -4.30
C ARG A 127 -19.51 -18.13 -4.80
N TYR A 128 -19.54 -19.02 -5.80
CA TYR A 128 -18.51 -19.15 -6.81
C TYR A 128 -18.22 -17.77 -7.39
N LEU A 129 -16.97 -17.32 -7.28
CA LEU A 129 -16.22 -16.37 -8.13
C LEU A 129 -14.84 -16.20 -7.48
N SER A 130 -13.78 -16.39 -8.26
CA SER A 130 -12.38 -16.56 -7.85
C SER A 130 -11.91 -15.51 -6.84
N LYS A 131 -11.59 -15.96 -5.62
CA LYS A 131 -10.92 -15.17 -4.59
C LYS A 131 -9.42 -15.30 -4.78
N HIS A 132 -8.77 -14.22 -5.17
CA HIS A 132 -7.32 -14.14 -5.12
C HIS A 132 -6.83 -14.22 -3.66
N GLY A 133 -5.85 -15.08 -3.38
CA GLY A 133 -5.27 -15.28 -2.04
C GLY A 133 -4.21 -14.21 -1.70
N SER A 134 -3.85 -14.07 -0.42
CA SER A 134 -2.74 -13.18 0.00
C SER A 134 -1.40 -13.53 -0.66
N ASP A 135 -1.19 -14.81 -0.93
CA ASP A 135 0.01 -15.36 -1.57
C ASP A 135 0.11 -14.86 -3.03
N GLU A 136 -1.03 -14.68 -3.67
CA GLU A 136 -1.12 -14.23 -5.07
C GLU A 136 -0.79 -12.73 -5.19
N TYR A 137 -1.21 -11.89 -4.25
CA TYR A 137 -0.78 -10.49 -4.24
C TYR A 137 0.73 -10.36 -4.01
N ALA A 138 1.33 -11.21 -3.16
CA ALA A 138 2.76 -11.22 -2.97
C ALA A 138 3.50 -11.59 -4.25
N GLU A 139 3.03 -12.61 -4.97
CA GLU A 139 3.56 -13.02 -6.28
C GLU A 139 3.46 -11.89 -7.31
N ILE A 140 2.32 -11.21 -7.41
CA ILE A 140 2.12 -10.09 -8.34
C ILE A 140 3.06 -8.91 -8.03
N LEU A 141 3.20 -8.54 -6.75
CA LEU A 141 4.10 -7.47 -6.34
C LEU A 141 5.58 -7.84 -6.55
N GLN A 142 5.92 -9.12 -6.38
CA GLN A 142 7.27 -9.63 -6.61
C GLN A 142 7.60 -9.65 -8.10
N SER A 143 6.70 -10.15 -8.94
CA SER A 143 6.83 -10.14 -10.40
C SER A 143 7.00 -8.71 -10.93
N PHE A 144 6.28 -7.72 -10.39
CA PHE A 144 6.50 -6.31 -10.73
C PHE A 144 7.96 -5.87 -10.53
N CYS A 145 8.54 -6.19 -9.38
CA CYS A 145 9.95 -5.88 -9.08
C CYS A 145 10.91 -6.59 -10.02
N GLU A 146 10.66 -7.87 -10.30
CA GLU A 146 11.52 -8.72 -11.14
C GLU A 146 11.49 -8.28 -12.61
N VAL A 147 10.30 -7.98 -13.15
CA VAL A 147 10.15 -7.46 -14.52
C VAL A 147 10.89 -6.13 -14.70
N LEU A 148 10.87 -5.27 -13.68
CA LEU A 148 11.60 -3.99 -13.66
C LEU A 148 13.10 -4.14 -13.33
N GLY A 149 13.52 -5.29 -12.80
CA GLY A 149 14.89 -5.49 -12.31
C GLY A 149 15.24 -4.61 -11.10
N VAL A 150 14.26 -4.30 -10.24
CA VAL A 150 14.41 -3.42 -9.08
C VAL A 150 14.13 -4.16 -7.77
N LYS A 151 14.68 -3.65 -6.66
CA LYS A 151 14.37 -4.20 -5.33
C LYS A 151 12.93 -3.93 -4.88
N GLY A 152 12.36 -2.83 -5.37
CA GLY A 152 11.06 -2.35 -4.94
C GLY A 152 11.09 -1.63 -3.58
N ARG A 153 10.12 -0.74 -3.38
CA ARG A 153 9.83 -0.07 -2.12
C ARG A 153 8.33 -0.16 -1.81
N ALA A 154 8.00 -0.88 -0.74
CA ALA A 154 6.61 -1.04 -0.32
C ALA A 154 5.99 0.29 0.14
N PHE A 155 4.71 0.49 -0.17
CA PHE A 155 3.89 1.60 0.29
C PHE A 155 2.47 1.14 0.66
N GLY A 156 1.75 1.98 1.41
CA GLY A 156 0.40 1.70 1.92
C GLY A 156 0.19 2.24 3.33
N GLN A 157 -1.05 2.24 3.81
CA GLN A 157 -1.40 2.68 5.17
C GLN A 157 -2.23 1.61 5.89
N LEU A 158 -2.00 1.42 7.20
CA LEU A 158 -2.67 0.41 8.06
C LEU A 158 -4.20 0.43 7.97
N ASN A 159 -4.78 1.62 7.83
CA ASN A 159 -6.21 1.86 7.91
C ASN A 159 -6.85 2.10 6.53
N LYS A 160 -6.12 1.78 5.45
CA LYS A 160 -6.60 1.93 4.09
C LYS A 160 -6.58 0.58 3.39
N PRO A 161 -7.53 0.32 2.49
CA PRO A 161 -7.60 -0.95 1.79
C PRO A 161 -6.56 -1.10 0.68
N PHE A 162 -5.61 -0.16 0.56
CA PHE A 162 -4.63 -0.15 -0.52
C PHE A 162 -3.19 -0.25 0.00
N PHE A 163 -2.40 -1.05 -0.70
CA PHE A 163 -0.96 -1.14 -0.57
C PHE A 163 -0.33 -1.40 -1.93
N GLY A 164 0.99 -1.42 -2.02
CA GLY A 164 1.67 -1.62 -3.29
C GLY A 164 3.19 -1.56 -3.21
N MET A 165 3.80 -1.56 -4.38
CA MET A 165 5.24 -1.53 -4.58
C MET A 165 5.62 -0.44 -5.58
N SER A 166 6.62 0.35 -5.23
CA SER A 166 7.24 1.35 -6.10
C SER A 166 8.59 0.84 -6.60
N ASP A 167 9.04 1.25 -7.78
CA ASP A 167 10.42 1.00 -8.23
C ASP A 167 11.48 1.69 -7.35
N GLY A 168 11.07 2.68 -6.54
CA GLY A 168 11.92 3.41 -5.61
C GLY A 168 12.81 4.47 -6.26
N ASN A 169 12.57 4.83 -7.53
CA ASN A 169 13.35 5.85 -8.23
C ASN A 169 13.18 7.25 -7.60
N GLU A 170 14.16 8.14 -7.78
CA GLU A 170 13.99 9.55 -7.42
C GLU A 170 13.35 10.32 -8.58
N GLY A 171 12.27 11.06 -8.31
CA GLY A 171 11.49 11.76 -9.34
C GLY A 171 10.28 10.94 -9.77
N VAL A 172 10.21 10.59 -11.06
CA VAL A 172 9.14 9.77 -11.63
C VAL A 172 9.36 8.31 -11.24
N GLN A 173 8.31 7.66 -10.76
CA GLN A 173 8.37 6.27 -10.30
C GLN A 173 7.28 5.44 -10.98
N TRP A 174 7.62 4.19 -11.27
CA TRP A 174 6.62 3.14 -11.50
C TRP A 174 6.07 2.63 -10.20
N ASN A 175 4.76 2.40 -10.17
CA ASN A 175 4.08 1.80 -9.04
C ASN A 175 3.08 0.74 -9.48
N ILE A 176 2.92 -0.28 -8.65
CA ILE A 176 1.79 -1.21 -8.66
C ILE A 176 1.05 -1.11 -7.33
N SER A 177 -0.28 -1.15 -7.37
CA SER A 177 -1.12 -1.07 -6.17
C SER A 177 -2.25 -2.09 -6.22
N VAL A 178 -2.55 -2.66 -5.05
CA VAL A 178 -3.64 -3.59 -4.79
C VAL A 178 -4.63 -2.92 -3.86
N CYS A 179 -5.93 -3.00 -4.17
CA CYS A 179 -7.04 -2.64 -3.29
C CYS A 179 -7.75 -3.91 -2.80
N THR A 180 -7.59 -4.27 -1.52
CA THR A 180 -8.13 -5.53 -0.96
C THR A 180 -9.65 -5.54 -0.81
N GLN A 181 -10.30 -4.38 -0.78
CA GLN A 181 -11.76 -4.30 -0.67
C GLN A 181 -12.45 -4.59 -2.01
N SER A 182 -11.87 -4.15 -3.12
CA SER A 182 -12.43 -4.34 -4.46
C SER A 182 -11.71 -5.43 -5.26
N ASN A 183 -10.61 -5.97 -4.74
CA ASN A 183 -9.65 -6.83 -5.46
C ASN A 183 -9.08 -6.17 -6.73
N ASN A 184 -9.11 -4.84 -6.82
CA ASN A 184 -8.58 -4.14 -7.98
C ASN A 184 -7.07 -4.02 -7.87
N ILE A 185 -6.38 -4.40 -8.95
CA ILE A 185 -4.95 -4.19 -9.12
C ILE A 185 -4.77 -3.13 -10.20
N ARG A 186 -3.84 -2.21 -9.97
CA ARG A 186 -3.53 -1.13 -10.92
C ARG A 186 -2.04 -0.89 -10.97
N MET A 187 -1.56 -0.51 -12.13
CA MET A 187 -0.21 -0.02 -12.33
C MET A 187 -0.25 1.42 -12.83
N GLY A 188 0.79 2.16 -12.53
CA GLY A 188 0.80 3.58 -12.82
C GLY A 188 2.18 4.19 -12.69
N VAL A 189 2.22 5.46 -13.09
CA VAL A 189 3.37 6.33 -12.89
C VAL A 189 2.97 7.49 -12.01
N ASN A 190 3.86 7.92 -11.12
CA ASN A 190 3.63 9.11 -10.33
C ASN A 190 4.86 10.02 -10.31
N LEU A 191 4.61 11.26 -9.91
CA LEU A 191 5.60 12.26 -9.60
C LEU A 191 5.19 12.97 -8.32
N GLU A 192 5.93 12.72 -7.24
CA GLU A 192 5.67 13.32 -5.94
C GLU A 192 6.16 14.77 -5.86
N GLY A 193 5.42 15.63 -5.14
CA GLY A 193 5.85 16.98 -4.78
C GLY A 193 6.82 17.04 -3.61
N ILE A 194 7.83 16.17 -3.62
CA ILE A 194 8.93 16.23 -2.65
C ILE A 194 10.15 16.89 -3.26
N LYS A 195 10.98 17.48 -2.40
CA LYS A 195 12.27 18.04 -2.79
C LYS A 195 13.24 16.90 -3.10
N TYR A 196 13.20 16.43 -4.34
CA TYR A 196 14.33 15.75 -4.99
C TYR A 196 15.39 16.81 -5.38
N LYS A 197 16.19 16.53 -6.40
CA LYS A 197 16.98 17.53 -7.11
C LYS A 197 16.07 18.41 -7.97
N ASP A 198 16.16 19.73 -7.80
CA ASP A 198 15.52 20.76 -8.66
C ASP A 198 13.98 20.80 -8.74
N TRP A 199 13.25 20.14 -7.82
CA TRP A 199 11.77 20.12 -7.78
C TRP A 199 11.13 19.66 -9.11
N PRO A 200 11.25 18.37 -9.45
CA PRO A 200 10.87 17.85 -10.75
C PRO A 200 9.40 18.12 -11.13
N ILE A 201 8.50 18.09 -10.14
CA ILE A 201 7.08 18.42 -10.38
C ILE A 201 6.86 19.88 -10.79
N ALA A 202 7.66 20.82 -10.26
CA ALA A 202 7.57 22.23 -10.61
C ALA A 202 7.99 22.44 -12.07
N LYS A 203 9.06 21.75 -12.49
CA LYS A 203 9.56 21.78 -13.87
C LYS A 203 8.52 21.19 -14.84
N LEU A 204 7.90 20.06 -14.48
CA LEU A 204 6.84 19.47 -15.29
C LEU A 204 5.66 20.43 -15.46
N ILE A 205 5.16 21.00 -14.36
CA ILE A 205 4.01 21.92 -14.39
C ILE A 205 4.32 23.16 -15.24
N LYS A 206 5.48 23.79 -15.03
CA LYS A 206 5.90 24.97 -15.82
C LYS A 206 6.06 24.65 -17.30
N SER A 207 6.59 23.47 -17.63
CA SER A 207 6.79 23.05 -19.02
C SER A 207 5.45 22.82 -19.72
N GLU A 208 4.51 22.13 -19.08
CA GLU A 208 3.18 21.88 -19.63
C GLU A 208 2.32 23.15 -19.75
N LEU A 209 2.47 24.11 -18.83
CA LEU A 209 1.83 25.42 -18.96
C LEU A 209 2.38 26.23 -20.15
N ALA A 210 3.65 26.06 -20.49
CA ALA A 210 4.28 26.76 -21.61
C ALA A 210 3.96 26.10 -22.96
N VAL A 211 4.08 24.78 -23.03
CA VAL A 211 3.83 23.96 -24.23
C VAL A 211 3.17 22.64 -23.79
N PRO A 212 1.83 22.54 -23.81
CA PRO A 212 1.13 21.34 -23.38
C PRO A 212 1.50 20.13 -24.23
N GLY A 213 2.07 19.10 -23.61
CA GLY A 213 2.51 17.86 -24.25
C GLY A 213 1.62 16.67 -23.93
N LEU A 214 0.95 16.64 -22.77
CA LEU A 214 0.17 15.49 -22.32
C LEU A 214 -0.93 15.11 -23.31
N LEU A 215 -1.66 16.08 -23.87
CA LEU A 215 -2.74 15.81 -24.81
C LEU A 215 -2.25 15.11 -26.08
N SER A 216 -1.04 15.41 -26.56
CA SER A 216 -0.42 14.71 -27.69
C SER A 216 0.08 13.32 -27.32
N VAL A 217 0.38 13.07 -26.04
CA VAL A 217 0.71 11.73 -25.53
C VAL A 217 -0.54 10.87 -25.47
N ILE A 218 -1.67 11.43 -25.03
CA ILE A 218 -2.96 10.73 -24.95
C ILE A 218 -3.40 10.22 -26.33
N GLN A 219 -3.14 10.98 -27.40
CA GLN A 219 -3.43 10.55 -28.77
C GLN A 219 -2.65 9.31 -29.25
N LYS A 220 -1.61 8.88 -28.51
CA LYS A 220 -0.82 7.66 -28.81
C LYS A 220 -1.28 6.45 -28.01
N LEU A 221 -2.20 6.65 -27.07
CA LEU A 221 -2.78 5.58 -26.25
C LEU A 221 -3.99 5.00 -26.98
N ASP A 222 -4.39 3.79 -26.62
CA ASP A 222 -5.64 3.23 -27.14
C ASP A 222 -6.82 3.97 -26.50
N SER A 223 -7.83 4.33 -27.30
CA SER A 223 -9.05 4.95 -26.81
C SER A 223 -9.86 4.04 -25.88
N GLU A 224 -9.66 2.73 -25.97
CA GLU A 224 -10.29 1.75 -25.08
C GLU A 224 -9.57 1.64 -23.73
N ASP A 225 -8.37 2.23 -23.59
CA ASP A 225 -7.60 2.14 -22.37
C ASP A 225 -8.25 2.96 -21.24
N GLU A 226 -8.59 2.28 -20.15
CA GLU A 226 -8.99 2.95 -18.92
C GLU A 226 -7.74 3.47 -18.19
N ILE A 227 -7.43 4.76 -18.38
CA ILE A 227 -6.30 5.43 -17.75
C ILE A 227 -6.80 6.67 -17.04
N ASN A 228 -6.62 6.71 -15.73
CA ASN A 228 -7.11 7.76 -14.85
C ASN A 228 -5.93 8.56 -14.26
N MET A 229 -6.04 9.88 -14.32
CA MET A 229 -5.10 10.83 -13.76
C MET A 229 -5.71 11.52 -12.54
N THR A 230 -4.88 11.66 -11.50
CA THR A 230 -5.20 12.50 -10.35
C THR A 230 -4.00 13.37 -9.99
N PHE A 231 -4.26 14.66 -9.73
CA PHE A 231 -3.34 15.50 -8.95
C PHE A 231 -3.86 15.62 -7.52
N TYR A 232 -3.05 15.22 -6.56
CA TYR A 232 -3.32 15.38 -5.14
C TYR A 232 -2.67 16.65 -4.60
N ARG A 233 -3.38 17.34 -3.70
CA ARG A 233 -2.83 18.33 -2.77
C ARG A 233 -2.42 17.61 -1.50
N ASP A 234 -1.14 17.26 -1.41
CA ASP A 234 -0.57 16.66 -0.21
C ASP A 234 -0.29 17.75 0.82
N ALA A 235 -1.06 17.78 1.92
CA ALA A 235 -0.73 18.57 3.11
C ALA A 235 0.31 17.83 3.95
N TRP A 236 1.30 18.54 4.48
CA TRP A 236 2.41 17.93 5.21
C TRP A 236 2.39 18.29 6.69
N GLN A 237 2.43 17.26 7.54
CA GLN A 237 2.71 17.39 8.98
C GLN A 237 3.94 16.55 9.31
N VAL A 238 5.12 17.18 9.25
CA VAL A 238 6.41 16.51 9.45
C VAL A 238 6.58 15.36 8.44
N VAL A 239 6.38 14.11 8.87
CA VAL A 239 6.52 12.89 8.05
C VAL A 239 5.18 12.31 7.57
N SER A 240 4.05 12.88 7.97
CA SER A 240 2.71 12.38 7.59
C SER A 240 2.00 13.31 6.61
N ARG A 241 1.10 12.72 5.82
CA ARG A 241 0.18 13.41 4.91
C ARG A 241 -1.25 13.19 5.41
N PRO A 242 -1.81 14.10 6.22
CA PRO A 242 -3.20 13.98 6.64
C PRO A 242 -4.17 14.05 5.46
N GLU A 243 -5.30 13.38 5.60
CA GLU A 243 -6.41 13.53 4.65
C GLU A 243 -7.06 14.91 4.85
N ILE A 244 -7.26 15.63 3.74
CA ILE A 244 -7.87 16.96 3.71
C ILE A 244 -9.05 16.96 2.72
N ARG A 245 -10.00 17.87 2.89
CA ARG A 245 -11.13 17.99 1.95
C ARG A 245 -10.69 18.45 0.57
N GLU A 246 -9.70 19.33 0.51
CA GLU A 246 -9.15 19.93 -0.71
C GLU A 246 -8.15 18.99 -1.40
N LYS A 247 -8.21 17.69 -1.14
CA LYS A 247 -7.21 16.73 -1.60
C LYS A 247 -7.10 16.65 -3.13
N TYR A 248 -8.20 16.79 -3.86
CA TYR A 248 -8.20 16.69 -5.32
C TYR A 248 -8.00 18.06 -5.96
N ILE A 249 -6.86 18.26 -6.61
CA ILE A 249 -6.61 19.42 -7.48
C ILE A 249 -7.43 19.23 -8.77
N GLY A 250 -8.11 20.28 -9.23
CA GLY A 250 -9.11 20.17 -10.29
C GLY A 250 -10.46 19.60 -9.84
N GLY A 251 -10.55 19.15 -8.58
CA GLY A 251 -11.78 18.74 -7.90
C GLY A 251 -12.15 17.26 -8.01
N LYS A 252 -11.48 16.48 -8.86
CA LYS A 252 -11.78 15.05 -9.09
C LYS A 252 -10.60 14.30 -9.71
N GLU A 253 -10.75 12.99 -9.83
CA GLU A 253 -9.99 12.14 -10.76
C GLU A 253 -10.54 12.35 -12.18
N PHE A 254 -9.65 12.28 -13.19
CA PHE A 254 -9.98 12.47 -14.59
C PHE A 254 -9.59 11.24 -15.39
N ASN A 255 -10.50 10.72 -16.22
CA ASN A 255 -10.12 9.82 -17.29
C ASN A 255 -9.32 10.63 -18.33
N LEU A 256 -8.18 10.11 -18.79
CA LEU A 256 -7.33 10.82 -19.74
C LEU A 256 -8.03 11.11 -21.07
N ASN A 257 -8.92 10.24 -21.53
CA ASN A 257 -9.66 10.43 -22.77
C ASN A 257 -10.68 11.58 -22.71
N GLU A 258 -11.07 11.99 -21.50
CA GLU A 258 -12.01 13.09 -21.28
C GLU A 258 -11.30 14.41 -20.96
N LEU A 259 -9.98 14.39 -20.77
CA LEU A 259 -9.23 15.57 -20.33
C LEU A 259 -9.11 16.61 -21.44
N THR A 260 -9.77 17.76 -21.25
CA THR A 260 -9.66 18.88 -22.18
C THR A 260 -8.45 19.78 -21.89
N HIS A 261 -8.03 20.58 -22.88
CA HIS A 261 -6.98 21.59 -22.69
C HIS A 261 -7.29 22.56 -21.55
N GLY A 262 -8.53 23.07 -21.49
CA GLY A 262 -8.94 24.02 -20.45
C GLY A 262 -8.93 23.39 -19.05
N GLU A 263 -9.33 22.12 -18.93
CA GLU A 263 -9.23 21.41 -17.65
C GLU A 263 -7.78 21.19 -17.24
N TRP A 264 -6.93 20.78 -18.20
CA TRP A 264 -5.51 20.55 -17.93
C TRP A 264 -4.80 21.82 -17.45
N GLU A 265 -4.98 22.93 -18.17
CA GLU A 265 -4.41 24.23 -17.79
C GLU A 265 -4.90 24.67 -16.40
N ARG A 266 -6.18 24.49 -16.08
CA ARG A 266 -6.75 24.81 -14.76
C ARG A 266 -6.12 23.96 -13.66
N ILE A 267 -5.98 22.65 -13.87
CA ILE A 267 -5.35 21.71 -12.94
C ILE A 267 -3.91 22.13 -12.68
N LEU A 268 -3.15 22.44 -13.73
CA LEU A 268 -1.74 22.83 -13.64
C LEU A 268 -1.56 24.15 -12.87
N ASN A 269 -2.38 25.15 -13.14
CA ASN A 269 -2.34 26.42 -12.39
C ASN A 269 -2.64 26.21 -10.91
N GLU A 270 -3.65 25.38 -10.57
CA GLU A 270 -3.96 25.06 -9.18
C GLU A 270 -2.83 24.23 -8.52
N ALA A 271 -2.23 23.29 -9.23
CA ALA A 271 -1.07 22.53 -8.77
C ALA A 271 0.15 23.44 -8.52
N LEU A 272 0.42 24.38 -9.43
CA LEU A 272 1.51 25.34 -9.29
C LEU A 272 1.34 26.23 -8.05
N ASN A 273 0.09 26.61 -7.72
CA ASN A 273 -0.22 27.39 -6.53
C ASN A 273 0.06 26.65 -5.21
N CYS A 274 0.21 25.32 -5.24
CA CYS A 274 0.66 24.54 -4.10
C CYS A 274 2.18 24.68 -3.85
N LEU A 275 2.93 25.33 -4.74
CA LEU A 275 4.37 25.54 -4.64
C LEU A 275 4.71 27.01 -4.33
N ASP A 276 5.86 27.22 -3.69
CA ASP A 276 6.31 28.53 -3.19
C ASP A 276 6.80 29.43 -4.35
N LYS A 277 5.94 30.34 -4.80
CA LYS A 277 6.21 31.26 -5.91
C LYS A 277 7.45 32.15 -5.66
N GLU A 278 7.67 32.60 -4.43
CA GLU A 278 8.80 33.48 -4.08
C GLU A 278 10.16 32.77 -4.22
N ARG A 279 10.14 31.43 -4.23
CA ARG A 279 11.32 30.59 -4.43
C ARG A 279 11.36 29.96 -5.82
N ASP A 280 10.75 30.62 -6.83
CA ASP A 280 10.60 30.07 -8.19
C ASP A 280 9.98 28.66 -8.18
N TYR A 281 8.98 28.48 -7.32
CA TYR A 281 8.25 27.21 -7.12
C TYR A 281 9.13 26.06 -6.59
N LYS A 282 10.34 26.36 -6.08
CA LYS A 282 11.26 25.40 -5.43
C LYS A 282 11.01 25.28 -3.93
N GLY A 283 9.75 25.10 -3.55
CA GLY A 283 9.32 25.02 -2.17
C GLY A 283 7.85 24.63 -2.05
N ARG A 284 7.42 24.25 -0.84
CA ARG A 284 6.01 24.06 -0.52
C ARG A 284 5.39 25.40 -0.19
N ASN A 285 4.21 25.68 -0.74
CA ASN A 285 3.44 26.83 -0.30
C ASN A 285 2.73 26.52 1.03
N MET A 286 2.37 27.55 1.79
CA MET A 286 1.51 27.44 2.97
C MET A 286 0.06 27.72 2.54
N GLN A 287 -0.83 26.76 2.76
CA GLN A 287 -2.25 26.91 2.44
C GLN A 287 -3.12 26.48 3.63
N ASP A 288 -4.27 27.13 3.76
CA ASP A 288 -5.30 26.66 4.68
C ASP A 288 -5.93 25.39 4.11
N VAL A 289 -5.88 24.32 4.90
CA VAL A 289 -6.45 23.03 4.54
C VAL A 289 -7.45 22.58 5.59
N THR A 290 -8.48 21.89 5.13
CA THR A 290 -9.58 21.46 5.97
C THR A 290 -9.43 19.99 6.33
N MET A 291 -9.10 19.72 7.59
CA MET A 291 -9.04 18.38 8.15
C MET A 291 -10.41 17.96 8.70
N VAL A 292 -10.82 16.73 8.41
CA VAL A 292 -12.04 16.14 8.96
C VAL A 292 -11.68 15.15 10.06
N ASN A 293 -12.10 15.45 11.28
CA ASN A 293 -11.92 14.55 12.42
C ASN A 293 -12.89 13.37 12.35
N LYS A 294 -12.58 12.30 13.08
CA LYS A 294 -13.41 11.07 13.12
C LYS A 294 -14.85 11.31 13.57
N ASN A 295 -15.10 12.36 14.36
CA ASN A 295 -16.44 12.76 14.82
C ASN A 295 -17.18 13.69 13.82
N GLY A 296 -16.64 13.87 12.62
CA GLY A 296 -17.21 14.76 11.60
C GLY A 296 -16.90 16.25 11.81
N SER A 297 -16.24 16.62 12.93
CA SER A 297 -15.85 18.01 13.14
C SER A 297 -14.73 18.41 12.18
N VAL A 298 -14.71 19.71 11.88
CA VAL A 298 -13.83 20.28 10.87
C VAL A 298 -12.80 21.16 11.55
N LEU A 299 -11.54 20.98 11.19
CA LEU A 299 -10.46 21.82 11.67
C LEU A 299 -9.69 22.39 10.48
N VAL A 300 -9.66 23.71 10.36
CA VAL A 300 -8.84 24.40 9.37
C VAL A 300 -7.46 24.67 9.97
N ARG A 301 -6.40 24.35 9.22
CA ARG A 301 -5.01 24.66 9.59
C ARG A 301 -4.24 25.14 8.38
N THR A 302 -3.38 26.13 8.59
CA THR A 302 -2.37 26.51 7.60
C THR A 302 -1.23 25.49 7.63
N MET A 303 -0.99 24.81 6.51
CA MET A 303 -0.01 23.74 6.40
C MET A 303 0.84 23.88 5.12
N PRO A 304 2.09 23.39 5.13
CA PRO A 304 2.85 23.27 3.90
C PRO A 304 2.20 22.23 2.99
N VAL A 305 1.92 22.60 1.75
CA VAL A 305 1.31 21.72 0.74
C VAL A 305 2.24 21.49 -0.44
N SER A 306 2.01 20.41 -1.18
CA SER A 306 2.66 20.16 -2.47
C SER A 306 1.73 19.40 -3.40
N PRO A 307 1.82 19.61 -4.72
CA PRO A 307 1.09 18.80 -5.67
C PRO A 307 1.72 17.40 -5.78
N HIS A 308 0.95 16.39 -6.16
CA HIS A 308 1.44 15.04 -6.45
C HIS A 308 0.62 14.47 -7.59
N LEU A 309 1.27 14.22 -8.72
CA LEU A 309 0.63 13.66 -9.91
C LEU A 309 0.70 12.13 -9.88
N THR A 310 -0.43 11.46 -10.05
CA THR A 310 -0.49 10.01 -10.28
C THR A 310 -1.33 9.71 -11.51
N ILE A 311 -0.88 8.77 -12.34
CA ILE A 311 -1.63 8.24 -13.48
C ILE A 311 -1.68 6.73 -13.35
N TRP A 312 -2.88 6.18 -13.27
CA TRP A 312 -3.15 4.76 -13.02
C TRP A 312 -3.97 4.13 -14.14
N SER A 313 -3.69 2.86 -14.42
CA SER A 313 -4.55 2.01 -15.26
C SER A 313 -4.78 0.67 -14.56
N PRO A 314 -5.98 0.08 -14.65
CA PRO A 314 -6.24 -1.27 -14.16
C PRO A 314 -5.27 -2.28 -14.77
N LEU A 315 -4.80 -3.23 -13.96
CA LEU A 315 -4.01 -4.37 -14.39
C LEU A 315 -4.92 -5.60 -14.40
N ILE A 316 -5.18 -6.14 -15.58
CA ILE A 316 -5.96 -7.37 -15.77
C ILE A 316 -4.96 -8.50 -16.02
N ILE A 317 -5.02 -9.54 -15.19
CA ILE A 317 -4.16 -10.71 -15.27
C ILE A 317 -5.03 -11.87 -15.73
N ASN A 318 -4.81 -12.33 -16.97
CA ASN A 318 -5.59 -13.43 -17.56
C ASN A 318 -4.89 -14.78 -17.38
N ASP A 319 -3.61 -14.86 -17.76
CA ASP A 319 -2.84 -16.12 -17.74
C ASP A 319 -1.49 -15.96 -17.05
N ASN A 320 -0.63 -15.07 -17.57
CA ASN A 320 0.74 -14.88 -17.10
C ASN A 320 0.92 -13.49 -16.46
N ILE A 321 1.38 -13.45 -15.21
CA ILE A 321 1.58 -12.23 -14.43
C ILE A 321 2.65 -11.34 -15.06
N ASP A 322 3.82 -11.91 -15.40
CA ASP A 322 4.94 -11.17 -16.00
C ASP A 322 4.53 -10.52 -17.32
N ASP A 323 3.80 -11.24 -18.18
CA ASP A 323 3.33 -10.73 -19.46
C ASP A 323 2.30 -9.61 -19.27
N ALA A 324 1.37 -9.77 -18.34
CA ALA A 324 0.40 -8.73 -18.01
C ALA A 324 1.10 -7.44 -17.54
N ILE A 325 2.11 -7.58 -16.69
CA ILE A 325 2.94 -6.47 -16.19
C ILE A 325 3.74 -5.82 -17.33
N ARG A 326 4.41 -6.61 -18.18
CA ARG A 326 5.16 -6.11 -19.36
C ARG A 326 4.25 -5.36 -20.33
N ASN A 327 3.07 -5.90 -20.62
CA ASN A 327 2.09 -5.26 -21.49
C ASN A 327 1.62 -3.94 -20.89
N LYS A 328 1.37 -3.89 -19.57
CA LYS A 328 0.97 -2.67 -18.88
C LYS A 328 2.09 -1.61 -18.85
N PHE A 329 3.36 -2.02 -18.73
CA PHE A 329 4.49 -1.10 -18.93
C PHE A 329 4.52 -0.50 -20.33
N ASN A 330 4.34 -1.34 -21.36
CA ASN A 330 4.33 -0.89 -22.75
C ASN A 330 3.18 0.08 -23.03
N GLN A 331 1.99 -0.16 -22.46
CA GLN A 331 0.85 0.75 -22.55
C GLN A 331 1.19 2.12 -21.95
N LEU A 332 1.78 2.15 -20.75
CA LEU A 332 2.04 3.39 -20.01
C LEU A 332 3.39 4.06 -20.36
N ILE A 333 4.19 3.46 -21.24
CA ILE A 333 5.57 3.92 -21.49
C ILE A 333 5.64 5.34 -22.05
N HIS A 334 4.65 5.74 -22.86
CA HIS A 334 4.59 7.07 -23.44
C HIS A 334 4.32 8.13 -22.37
N ILE A 335 3.46 7.83 -21.39
CA ILE A 335 3.19 8.68 -20.23
C ILE A 335 4.44 8.77 -19.36
N HIS A 336 5.07 7.63 -19.05
CA HIS A 336 6.31 7.61 -18.26
C HIS A 336 7.41 8.47 -18.89
N ARG A 337 7.66 8.30 -20.19
CA ARG A 337 8.68 9.07 -20.93
C ARG A 337 8.38 10.56 -20.96
N TRP A 338 7.11 10.93 -21.19
CA TRP A 338 6.67 12.32 -21.12
C TRP A 338 6.97 12.93 -19.74
N MET A 339 6.57 12.24 -18.68
CA MET A 339 6.79 12.71 -17.31
C MET A 339 8.28 12.84 -16.98
N MET A 340 9.11 11.88 -17.41
CA MET A 340 10.57 11.90 -17.22
C MET A 340 11.27 13.03 -17.98
N GLN A 341 10.84 13.34 -19.20
CA GLN A 341 11.47 14.39 -20.02
C GLN A 341 11.25 15.80 -19.45
N LEU A 342 10.07 16.01 -18.85
CA LEU A 342 9.65 17.33 -18.36
C LEU A 342 9.99 17.56 -16.89
N SER A 343 10.34 16.52 -16.15
CA SER A 343 10.65 16.59 -14.72
C SER A 343 12.14 16.80 -14.43
#